data_AF-A0A5B0MBK8-F1
#
_entry.id   AF-A0A5B0MBK8-F1
#
_cell.length_a   1.000
_cell.length_b   1.000
_cell.length_c   1.000
_cell.angle_alpha   90.00
_cell.angle_beta   90.00
_cell.angle_gamma   90.00
#
_symmetry.space_group_name_H-M   'P 1'
#
loop_
_entity.id
_entity.type
_entity.pdbx_description
1 polymer ?
#
loop_
_entity_poly.entity_id
_entity_poly.type
_entity_poly.pdbx_seq_one_letter_code
_entity_poly.pdbx_strand_id
1 'polypeptide(L)'
;MLETVYRYNPIFIIPVLKHGAPSQGSEVLVRGFESKGVLGLIFRTGHPPSHNPATKIKSLAQFLQESKRLRRPLIIFPEGTTSNNRALLRCPKLNEISVGKHDGKVKVFCLAIKHETPTPFKNSITVPIPTSPMNLMHMVQANLVPILVPFLFSPRSILVRFPRTDFIELDSSTQLVNSFELAFDLISQAAKLKLTSQISCADKTGFLNYLKSRKS
;
A
#
# COMPACT_ATOMS: atom_id res chain seq x y z
N MET A 1 3.34 -13.84 1.91
CA MET A 1 2.30 -12.89 2.38
C MET A 1 1.11 -13.64 2.99
N LEU A 2 0.42 -14.53 2.25
CA LEU A 2 -0.75 -15.29 2.73
C LEU A 2 -0.49 -16.14 3.98
N GLU A 3 0.66 -16.79 4.09
CA GLU A 3 1.04 -17.58 5.27
C GLU A 3 1.22 -16.70 6.53
N THR A 4 1.88 -15.54 6.38
CA THR A 4 2.04 -14.54 7.45
C THR A 4 0.68 -13.95 7.87
N VAL A 5 -0.21 -13.73 6.89
CA VAL A 5 -1.58 -13.30 7.16
C VAL A 5 -2.31 -14.34 7.99
N TYR A 6 -2.23 -15.62 7.60
CA TYR A 6 -2.90 -16.71 8.28
C TYR A 6 -2.39 -16.89 9.72
N ARG A 7 -1.07 -16.82 9.92
CA ARG A 7 -0.44 -17.06 11.22
C ARG A 7 -0.61 -15.93 12.23
N TYR A 8 -0.54 -14.67 11.78
CA TYR A 8 -0.57 -13.51 12.67
C TYR A 8 -1.88 -12.73 12.64
N ASN A 9 -2.79 -13.09 11.72
CA ASN A 9 -4.07 -12.42 11.51
C ASN A 9 -3.94 -10.88 11.57
N PRO A 10 -3.12 -10.24 10.74
CA PRO A 10 -2.90 -8.80 10.81
C PRO A 10 -4.19 -7.99 10.54
N ILE A 11 -4.22 -6.76 11.04
CA ILE A 11 -5.22 -5.76 10.64
C ILE A 11 -4.62 -4.97 9.48
N PHE A 12 -5.25 -5.02 8.31
CA PHE A 12 -4.80 -4.22 7.18
C PHE A 12 -5.57 -2.92 7.11
N ILE A 13 -4.84 -1.81 7.01
CA ILE A 13 -5.42 -0.49 6.82
C ILE A 13 -4.91 0.17 5.53
N ILE A 14 -5.83 0.89 4.88
CA ILE A 14 -5.58 1.63 3.65
C ILE A 14 -5.90 3.10 3.91
N PRO A 15 -5.03 4.04 3.50
CA PRO A 15 -5.32 5.47 3.62
C PRO A 15 -6.50 5.85 2.73
N VAL A 16 -7.40 6.67 3.26
CA VAL A 16 -8.51 7.27 2.51
C VAL A 16 -8.17 8.73 2.24
N LEU A 17 -8.11 9.10 0.97
CA LEU A 17 -7.79 10.47 0.57
C LEU A 17 -9.00 11.40 0.79
N LYS A 18 -8.74 12.64 1.20
CA LYS A 18 -9.76 13.69 1.22
C LYS A 18 -10.14 14.02 -0.22
N HIS A 19 -11.43 13.93 -0.55
CA HIS A 19 -11.90 14.26 -1.89
C HIS A 19 -11.84 15.77 -2.08
N GLY A 20 -10.92 16.21 -2.94
CA GLY A 20 -10.79 17.55 -3.49
C GLY A 20 -10.06 17.39 -4.81
N ALA A 21 -10.53 18.05 -5.87
CA ALA A 21 -9.84 18.02 -7.15
C ALA A 21 -8.39 18.48 -6.93
N PRO A 22 -7.37 17.73 -7.38
CA PRO A 22 -6.00 18.21 -7.32
C PRO A 22 -5.90 19.39 -8.28
N SER A 23 -5.90 20.62 -7.75
CA SER A 23 -5.28 21.73 -8.46
C SER A 23 -3.79 21.41 -8.57
N GLN A 24 -3.19 21.69 -9.73
CA GLN A 24 -1.77 21.40 -9.96
C GLN A 24 -0.93 21.93 -8.80
N GLY A 25 -0.28 21.03 -8.05
CA GLY A 25 0.55 21.36 -6.89
C GLY A 25 -0.12 21.28 -5.51
N SER A 26 -1.41 20.94 -5.40
CA SER A 26 -2.07 20.78 -4.08
C SER A 26 -1.73 19.44 -3.44
N GLU A 27 -1.30 19.47 -2.18
CA GLU A 27 -0.88 18.28 -1.45
C GLU A 27 -2.06 17.35 -1.17
N VAL A 28 -1.91 16.06 -1.53
CA VAL A 28 -2.94 15.06 -1.29
C VAL A 28 -2.97 14.71 0.21
N LEU A 29 -4.07 15.06 0.88
CA LEU A 29 -4.25 14.86 2.32
C LEU A 29 -5.02 13.58 2.63
N VAL A 30 -4.56 12.82 3.62
CA VAL A 30 -5.30 11.66 4.16
C VAL A 30 -6.40 12.15 5.10
N ARG A 31 -7.65 11.74 4.84
CA ARG A 31 -8.81 11.98 5.72
C ARG A 31 -8.82 11.04 6.93
N GLY A 32 -8.36 9.82 6.74
CA GLY A 32 -8.26 8.78 7.76
C GLY A 32 -7.98 7.42 7.13
N PHE A 33 -8.24 6.35 7.87
CA PHE A 33 -7.91 4.98 7.46
C PHE A 33 -9.15 4.10 7.45
N GLU A 34 -9.12 3.10 6.57
CA GLU A 34 -10.14 2.08 6.45
C GLU A 34 -9.52 0.69 6.62
N SER A 35 -10.14 -0.18 7.41
CA SER A 35 -9.71 -1.58 7.53
C SER A 35 -10.27 -2.44 6.40
N LYS A 36 -9.43 -3.28 5.79
CA LYS A 36 -9.86 -4.24 4.77
C LYS A 36 -9.39 -5.66 5.11
N GLY A 37 -10.20 -6.64 4.74
CA GLY A 37 -9.74 -8.03 4.67
C GLY A 37 -8.85 -8.27 3.45
N VAL A 38 -8.18 -9.42 3.43
CA VAL A 38 -7.25 -9.82 2.36
C VAL A 38 -7.93 -9.87 1.00
N LEU A 39 -9.14 -10.44 0.93
CA LEU A 39 -9.92 -10.48 -0.30
C LEU A 39 -10.29 -9.07 -0.75
N GLY A 40 -10.68 -8.19 0.18
CA GLY A 40 -10.95 -6.79 -0.11
C GLY A 40 -9.72 -6.04 -0.63
N LEU A 41 -8.53 -6.37 -0.14
CA LEU A 41 -7.26 -5.85 -0.68
C LEU A 41 -7.01 -6.36 -2.09
N ILE A 42 -7.20 -7.66 -2.35
CA ILE A 42 -7.03 -8.27 -3.68
C ILE A 42 -7.93 -7.59 -4.72
N PHE A 43 -9.21 -7.38 -4.41
CA PHE A 43 -10.13 -6.69 -5.32
C PHE A 43 -9.75 -5.22 -5.56
N ARG A 44 -9.11 -4.58 -4.57
CA ARG A 44 -8.66 -3.18 -4.66
C ARG A 44 -7.27 -3.03 -5.29
N THR A 45 -6.58 -4.12 -5.62
CA THR A 45 -5.31 -4.06 -6.35
C THR A 45 -5.48 -3.29 -7.67
N GLY A 46 -4.48 -2.49 -8.01
CA GLY A 46 -4.51 -1.58 -9.17
C GLY A 46 -5.42 -0.36 -9.02
N HIS A 47 -6.43 -0.39 -8.15
CA HIS A 47 -7.28 0.77 -7.90
C HIS A 47 -6.58 1.77 -6.97
N PRO A 48 -6.82 3.07 -7.16
CA PRO A 48 -6.44 4.07 -6.19
C PRO A 48 -7.33 3.94 -4.93
N PRO A 49 -6.89 4.47 -3.78
CA PRO A 49 -7.67 4.52 -2.57
C PRO A 49 -8.92 5.39 -2.77
N SER A 50 -10.03 4.74 -3.14
CA SER A 50 -11.36 5.33 -3.26
C SER A 50 -12.14 5.21 -1.95
N HIS A 51 -12.78 6.28 -1.50
CA HIS A 51 -13.64 6.22 -0.32
C HIS A 51 -14.97 5.53 -0.67
N ASN A 52 -15.34 4.47 0.06
CA ASN A 52 -16.71 3.98 0.03
C ASN A 52 -17.50 4.67 1.17
N PRO A 53 -18.58 5.41 0.87
CA PRO A 53 -19.38 6.10 1.90
C PRO A 53 -19.97 5.15 2.95
N ALA A 54 -20.10 3.86 2.65
CA ALA A 54 -20.60 2.86 3.60
C ALA A 54 -19.58 2.45 4.68
N THR A 55 -18.29 2.76 4.51
CA THR A 55 -17.21 2.26 5.39
C THR A 55 -16.78 3.30 6.41
N LYS A 56 -16.76 2.91 7.69
CA LYS A 56 -16.36 3.79 8.81
C LYS A 56 -14.88 4.13 8.69
N ILE A 57 -14.59 5.42 8.46
CA ILE A 57 -13.23 5.97 8.56
C ILE A 57 -12.85 6.07 10.04
N LYS A 58 -11.67 5.57 10.39
CA LYS A 58 -11.07 5.72 11.73
C LYS A 58 -9.72 6.43 11.65
N SER A 59 -9.27 7.02 12.74
CA SER A 59 -7.92 7.57 12.84
C SER A 59 -6.87 6.46 13.05
N LEU A 60 -5.61 6.77 12.77
CA LEU A 60 -4.53 5.81 13.00
C LEU A 60 -4.41 5.42 14.48
N ALA A 61 -4.56 6.37 15.40
CA ALA A 61 -4.54 6.14 16.84
C ALA A 61 -5.62 5.14 17.28
N GLN A 62 -6.82 5.21 16.69
CA GLN A 62 -7.89 4.24 16.97
C GLN A 62 -7.51 2.83 16.52
N PHE A 63 -6.90 2.69 15.34
CA PHE A 63 -6.40 1.39 14.87
C PHE A 63 -5.22 0.86 15.69
N LEU A 64 -4.34 1.73 16.18
CA LEU A 64 -3.27 1.36 17.09
C LEU A 64 -3.82 0.85 18.42
N GLN A 65 -4.85 1.50 18.97
CA GLN A 65 -5.52 1.04 20.18
C GLN A 65 -6.24 -0.29 19.96
N GLU A 66 -6.91 -0.46 18.82
CA GLU A 66 -7.57 -1.71 18.43
C GLU A 66 -6.56 -2.86 18.22
N SER A 67 -5.43 -2.57 17.59
CA SER A 67 -4.31 -3.49 17.41
C SER A 67 -3.73 -3.94 18.76
N LYS A 68 -3.50 -3.00 19.70
CA LYS A 68 -3.05 -3.29 21.07
C LYS A 68 -4.08 -4.15 21.81
N ARG A 69 -5.38 -3.82 21.73
CA ARG A 69 -6.47 -4.58 22.37
C ARG A 69 -6.58 -6.00 21.84
N LEU A 70 -6.48 -6.18 20.54
CA LEU A 70 -6.62 -7.48 19.88
C LEU A 70 -5.30 -8.27 19.81
N ARG A 71 -4.17 -7.67 20.22
CA ARG A 71 -2.80 -8.23 20.08
C ARG A 71 -2.47 -8.65 18.65
N ARG A 72 -2.94 -7.89 17.67
CA ARG A 72 -2.77 -8.16 16.23
C ARG A 72 -1.85 -7.11 15.60
N PRO A 73 -0.88 -7.49 14.75
CA PRO A 73 -0.04 -6.52 14.07
C PRO A 73 -0.87 -5.67 13.11
N LEU A 74 -0.57 -4.37 13.05
CA LEU A 74 -1.18 -3.42 12.13
C LEU A 74 -0.29 -3.28 10.88
N ILE A 75 -0.84 -3.50 9.70
CA ILE A 75 -0.14 -3.38 8.42
C ILE A 75 -0.74 -2.22 7.63
N ILE A 76 0.13 -1.32 7.19
CA ILE A 76 -0.23 -0.11 6.47
C ILE A 76 0.44 -0.12 5.11
N PHE A 77 -0.35 0.10 4.07
CA PHE A 77 0.19 0.33 2.73
C PHE A 77 0.21 1.84 2.48
N PRO A 78 1.37 2.51 2.61
CA PRO A 78 1.44 3.97 2.54
C PRO A 78 1.00 4.52 1.19
N GLU A 79 1.23 3.76 0.11
CA GLU A 79 0.83 4.12 -1.25
C GLU A 79 -0.69 3.97 -1.50
N GLY A 80 -1.39 3.17 -0.68
CA GLY A 80 -2.80 2.82 -0.87
C GLY A 80 -3.13 2.07 -2.17
N THR A 81 -2.13 1.81 -3.02
CA THR A 81 -2.23 1.13 -4.31
C THR A 81 -0.94 0.35 -4.60
N THR A 82 -0.97 -0.54 -5.59
CA THR A 82 0.20 -1.32 -5.99
C THR A 82 1.08 -0.52 -6.95
N SER A 83 2.34 -0.29 -6.55
CA SER A 83 3.41 0.26 -7.37
C SER A 83 3.86 -0.70 -8.47
N ASN A 84 4.47 -0.15 -9.52
CA ASN A 84 5.06 -0.91 -10.63
C ASN A 84 6.50 -1.41 -10.35
N ASN A 85 6.97 -1.33 -9.09
CA ASN A 85 8.30 -1.75 -8.63
C ASN A 85 9.49 -1.05 -9.32
N ARG A 86 9.22 0.03 -10.07
CA ARG A 86 10.23 0.94 -10.62
C ARG A 86 10.33 2.21 -9.80
N ALA A 87 9.19 2.68 -9.31
CA ALA A 87 9.09 3.86 -8.51
C ALA A 87 8.08 3.67 -7.37
N LEU A 88 8.28 4.45 -6.33
CA LEU A 88 7.41 4.52 -5.18
C LEU A 88 6.64 5.85 -5.28
N LEU A 89 5.30 5.78 -5.36
CA LEU A 89 4.47 6.99 -5.56
C LEU A 89 4.58 7.93 -4.38
N ARG A 90 4.37 9.24 -4.55
CA ARG A 90 4.45 10.15 -3.41
C ARG A 90 3.43 9.77 -2.33
N CYS A 91 3.90 9.62 -1.09
CA CYS A 91 3.03 9.36 0.07
C CYS A 91 2.07 10.55 0.25
N PRO A 92 0.76 10.31 0.46
CA PRO A 92 -0.16 11.38 0.80
C PRO A 92 0.16 11.89 2.21
N LYS A 93 0.13 13.20 2.41
CA LYS A 93 0.47 13.78 3.71
C LYS A 93 -0.58 13.42 4.77
N LEU A 94 -0.08 13.05 5.94
CA LEU A 94 -0.90 12.81 7.12
C LEU A 94 -1.19 14.12 7.84
N ASN A 95 -2.39 14.24 8.38
CA ASN A 95 -2.83 15.36 9.19
C ASN A 95 -2.97 14.90 10.64
N GLU A 96 -2.93 15.85 11.57
CA GLU A 96 -3.19 15.56 12.99
C GLU A 96 -4.55 14.88 13.23
N ILE A 97 -5.54 15.21 12.41
CA ILE A 97 -6.88 14.59 12.45
C ILE A 97 -6.83 13.12 11.98
N SER A 98 -6.05 12.81 10.94
CA SER A 98 -5.97 11.43 10.42
C SER A 98 -5.12 10.53 11.30
N VAL A 99 -4.13 11.11 11.99
CA VAL A 99 -3.32 10.43 13.00
C VAL A 99 -4.10 10.26 14.31
N GLY A 100 -4.73 11.31 14.83
CA GLY A 100 -5.38 11.34 16.13
C GLY A 100 -4.38 11.45 17.30
N LYS A 101 -4.89 11.72 18.50
CA LYS A 101 -4.04 11.73 19.71
C LYS A 101 -3.71 10.30 20.10
N HIS A 102 -2.42 9.95 20.08
CA HIS A 102 -1.93 8.69 20.61
C HIS A 102 -0.92 8.99 21.71
N ASP A 103 -1.11 8.35 22.86
CA ASP A 103 -0.16 8.37 23.97
C ASP A 103 0.38 6.96 24.15
N GLY A 104 1.68 6.79 23.94
CA GLY A 104 2.37 5.54 24.14
C GLY A 104 3.26 5.10 22.98
N LYS A 105 4.18 4.20 23.34
CA LYS A 105 5.23 3.72 22.46
C LYS A 105 4.68 2.90 21.30
N VAL A 106 5.11 3.23 20.09
CA VAL A 106 4.82 2.47 18.86
C VAL A 106 6.14 2.12 18.18
N LYS A 107 6.29 0.85 17.80
CA LYS A 107 7.42 0.39 16.99
C LYS A 107 6.94 0.20 15.55
N VAL A 108 7.52 0.95 14.63
CA VAL A 108 7.22 0.86 13.20
C VAL A 108 8.31 0.07 12.51
N PHE A 109 7.91 -1.05 11.90
CA PHE A 109 8.77 -1.89 11.08
C PHE A 109 8.50 -1.59 9.61
N CYS A 110 9.55 -1.24 8.88
CA CYS A 110 9.46 -0.95 7.47
C CYS A 110 9.83 -2.19 6.66
N LEU A 111 8.98 -2.56 5.70
CA LEU A 111 9.17 -3.71 4.85
C LEU A 111 9.10 -3.29 3.38
N ALA A 112 10.16 -3.58 2.62
CA ALA A 112 10.19 -3.33 1.19
C ALA A 112 10.14 -4.65 0.43
N ILE A 113 9.07 -4.87 -0.32
CA ILE A 113 8.88 -6.08 -1.12
C ILE A 113 9.16 -5.76 -2.58
N LYS A 114 10.23 -6.34 -3.13
CA LYS A 114 10.62 -6.22 -4.52
C LYS A 114 10.34 -7.51 -5.26
N HIS A 115 9.66 -7.42 -6.39
CA HIS A 115 9.41 -8.57 -7.26
C HIS A 115 10.31 -8.52 -8.51
N GLU A 116 10.38 -9.64 -9.23
CA GLU A 116 11.04 -9.67 -10.55
C GLU A 116 10.33 -8.75 -11.56
N THR A 117 11.10 -8.23 -12.53
CA THR A 117 10.56 -7.44 -13.64
C THR A 117 9.77 -8.35 -14.58
N PRO A 118 8.63 -7.89 -15.15
CA PRO A 118 7.94 -8.68 -16.16
C PRO A 118 8.85 -8.95 -17.36
N THR A 119 8.78 -10.18 -17.88
CA THR A 119 9.40 -10.59 -19.14
C THR A 119 8.33 -11.11 -20.08
N PRO A 120 8.57 -11.26 -21.40
CA PRO A 120 7.58 -11.81 -22.32
C PRO A 120 7.02 -13.18 -21.90
N PHE A 121 7.82 -13.96 -21.17
CA PHE A 121 7.46 -15.29 -20.66
C PHE A 121 6.98 -15.28 -19.20
N LYS A 122 7.09 -14.14 -18.51
CA LYS A 122 6.63 -13.96 -17.12
C LYS A 122 5.88 -12.64 -16.98
N ASN A 123 4.54 -12.70 -17.00
CA ASN A 123 3.66 -11.54 -16.76
C ASN A 123 3.96 -10.85 -15.43
N SER A 124 3.62 -9.56 -15.28
CA SER A 124 3.83 -8.85 -14.01
C SER A 124 3.11 -9.54 -12.85
N ILE A 125 3.68 -9.52 -11.64
CA ILE A 125 2.97 -9.96 -10.43
C ILE A 125 2.03 -8.87 -9.90
N THR A 126 2.32 -7.62 -10.22
CA THR A 126 1.49 -6.48 -9.86
C THR A 126 0.45 -6.21 -10.94
N VAL A 127 -0.69 -5.67 -10.50
CA VAL A 127 -1.76 -5.16 -11.36
C VAL A 127 -1.67 -3.64 -11.31
N PRO A 128 -0.84 -2.99 -12.14
CA PRO A 128 -0.68 -1.53 -12.09
C PRO A 128 -1.94 -0.80 -12.60
N ILE A 129 -2.64 -1.42 -13.57
CA ILE A 129 -3.89 -0.94 -14.16
C ILE A 129 -4.97 -1.95 -13.81
N PRO A 130 -6.05 -1.54 -13.12
CA PRO A 130 -7.13 -2.43 -12.78
C PRO A 130 -7.95 -2.77 -14.03
N THR A 131 -8.10 -4.06 -14.30
CA THR A 131 -9.04 -4.62 -15.27
C THR A 131 -9.95 -5.57 -14.52
N SER A 132 -11.03 -5.06 -13.93
CA SER A 132 -12.04 -5.92 -13.29
C SER A 132 -12.87 -6.64 -14.36
N PRO A 133 -13.16 -7.95 -14.25
CA PRO A 133 -12.79 -8.91 -13.19
C PRO A 133 -11.44 -9.63 -13.39
N MET A 134 -10.72 -9.31 -14.48
CA MET A 134 -9.42 -9.90 -14.84
C MET A 134 -8.31 -9.72 -13.78
N ASN A 135 -8.46 -8.84 -12.79
CA ASN A 135 -7.50 -8.69 -11.68
C ASN A 135 -7.25 -10.01 -10.95
N LEU A 136 -8.32 -10.76 -10.65
CA LEU A 136 -8.20 -12.05 -9.95
C LEU A 136 -7.55 -13.09 -10.86
N MET A 137 -7.98 -13.16 -12.12
CA MET A 137 -7.40 -14.06 -13.11
C MET A 137 -5.92 -13.76 -13.37
N HIS A 138 -5.54 -12.48 -13.43
CA HIS A 138 -4.16 -12.06 -13.55
C HIS A 138 -3.35 -12.44 -12.32
N MET A 139 -3.90 -12.27 -11.10
CA MET A 139 -3.21 -12.72 -9.88
C MET A 139 -3.06 -14.25 -9.84
N VAL A 140 -4.09 -15.00 -10.22
CA VAL A 140 -4.06 -16.47 -10.32
C VAL A 140 -3.03 -16.90 -11.37
N GLN A 141 -3.05 -16.34 -12.57
CA GLN A 141 -2.09 -16.66 -13.63
C GLN A 141 -0.66 -16.27 -13.25
N ALA A 142 -0.46 -15.11 -12.62
CA ALA A 142 0.86 -14.64 -12.24
C ALA A 142 1.47 -15.41 -11.06
N ASN A 143 0.65 -15.95 -10.14
CA ASN A 143 1.13 -16.60 -8.93
C ASN A 143 0.97 -18.12 -8.93
N LEU A 144 -0.14 -18.67 -9.43
CA LEU A 144 -0.44 -20.11 -9.37
C LEU A 144 0.13 -20.91 -10.55
N VAL A 145 0.15 -20.35 -11.76
CA VAL A 145 0.68 -21.06 -12.95
C VAL A 145 2.17 -21.43 -12.79
N PRO A 146 3.06 -20.54 -12.30
CA PRO A 146 4.46 -20.90 -12.08
C PRO A 146 4.66 -21.96 -10.97
N ILE A 147 3.70 -22.10 -10.05
CA ILE A 147 3.76 -23.09 -8.96
C ILE A 147 3.29 -24.46 -9.47
N LEU A 148 2.23 -24.49 -10.27
CA LEU A 148 1.63 -25.72 -10.79
C LEU A 148 2.43 -26.34 -11.94
N VAL A 149 3.18 -25.52 -12.70
CA VAL A 149 3.97 -25.98 -13.84
C VAL A 149 5.43 -25.52 -13.74
N PRO A 150 6.16 -25.96 -12.68
CA PRO A 150 7.51 -25.47 -12.39
C PRO A 150 8.54 -25.85 -13.46
N PHE A 151 8.24 -26.87 -14.28
CA PHE A 151 9.12 -27.33 -15.37
C PHE A 151 9.11 -26.39 -16.58
N LEU A 152 7.99 -25.70 -16.84
CA LEU A 152 7.87 -24.74 -17.96
C LEU A 152 8.16 -23.30 -17.55
N PHE A 153 8.00 -22.98 -16.26
CA PHE A 153 8.14 -21.63 -15.75
C PHE A 153 9.01 -21.61 -14.48
N SER A 154 10.11 -20.87 -14.53
CA SER A 154 10.97 -20.67 -13.37
C SER A 154 10.18 -20.02 -12.22
N PRO A 155 10.28 -20.56 -10.97
CA PRO A 155 9.60 -20.02 -9.81
C PRO A 155 10.01 -18.57 -9.60
N ARG A 156 9.05 -17.71 -9.29
CA ARG A 156 9.30 -16.27 -9.10
C ARG A 156 9.97 -16.04 -7.76
N SER A 157 11.06 -15.29 -7.76
CA SER A 157 11.63 -14.79 -6.51
C SER A 157 10.92 -13.51 -6.06
N ILE A 158 10.59 -13.45 -4.77
CA ILE A 158 10.17 -12.22 -4.10
C ILE A 158 11.33 -11.83 -3.18
N LEU A 159 11.95 -10.71 -3.46
CA LEU A 159 13.02 -10.17 -2.64
C LEU A 159 12.43 -9.28 -1.55
N VAL A 160 12.51 -9.76 -0.31
CA VAL A 160 12.13 -8.99 0.87
C VAL A 160 13.36 -8.26 1.38
N ARG A 161 13.27 -6.93 1.52
CA ARG A 161 14.34 -6.11 2.09
C ARG A 161 13.83 -5.35 3.30
N PHE A 162 14.70 -5.31 4.29
CA PHE A 162 14.55 -4.49 5.48
C PHE A 162 15.50 -3.30 5.36
N PRO A 163 15.10 -2.10 5.83
CA PRO A 163 16.05 -1.03 6.04
C PRO A 163 17.14 -1.47 7.03
N ARG A 164 18.28 -0.77 7.02
CA ARG A 164 19.39 -1.04 7.95
C ARG A 164 19.03 -0.75 9.41
N THR A 165 18.02 0.07 9.65
CA THR A 165 17.44 0.35 10.96
C THR A 165 16.31 -0.63 11.24
N ASP A 166 16.41 -1.37 12.34
CA ASP A 166 15.48 -2.47 12.66
C ASP A 166 14.03 -1.98 12.89
N PHE A 167 13.86 -0.85 13.59
CA PHE A 167 12.55 -0.25 13.84
C PHE A 167 12.65 1.24 14.18
N ILE A 168 11.57 1.98 13.96
CA ILE A 168 11.40 3.37 14.42
C ILE A 168 10.54 3.33 15.68
N GLU A 169 11.07 3.78 16.81
CA GLU A 169 10.32 3.93 18.08
C GLU A 169 9.73 5.34 18.17
N LEU A 170 8.48 5.42 18.60
CA LEU A 170 7.64 6.60 18.54
C LEU A 170 6.89 6.80 19.84
N ASP A 171 7.05 7.98 20.45
CA ASP A 171 6.44 8.29 21.75
C ASP A 171 5.27 9.29 21.64
N SER A 172 5.17 10.06 20.54
CA SER A 172 4.11 11.08 20.37
C SER A 172 3.44 11.10 18.99
N SER A 173 2.25 11.70 18.91
CA SER A 173 1.49 11.84 17.66
C SER A 173 2.14 12.74 16.62
N THR A 174 2.90 13.76 17.03
CA THR A 174 3.65 14.65 16.12
C THR A 174 4.85 13.93 15.51
N GLN A 175 5.52 13.10 16.29
CA GLN A 175 6.59 12.21 15.79
C GLN A 175 6.04 11.17 14.80
N LEU A 176 4.78 10.75 14.95
CA LEU A 176 4.16 9.77 14.07
C LEU A 176 4.07 10.27 12.62
N VAL A 177 3.62 11.52 12.40
CA VAL A 177 3.55 12.13 11.06
C VAL A 177 4.93 12.12 10.38
N ASN A 178 5.95 12.67 11.06
CA ASN A 178 7.30 12.75 10.53
C ASN A 178 7.91 11.37 10.27
N SER A 179 7.58 10.40 11.11
CA SER A 179 8.09 9.03 10.96
C SER A 179 7.47 8.27 9.80
N PHE A 180 6.27 8.63 9.35
CA PHE A 180 5.71 8.07 8.12
C PHE A 180 6.49 8.51 6.88
N GLU A 181 6.94 9.76 6.84
CA GLU A 181 7.80 10.25 5.76
C GLU A 181 9.17 9.56 5.81
N LEU A 182 9.79 9.48 7.00
CA LEU A 182 11.05 8.77 7.19
C LEU A 182 10.95 7.27 6.84
N ALA A 183 9.87 6.60 7.23
CA ALA A 183 9.60 5.21 6.87
C ALA A 183 9.59 5.00 5.35
N PHE A 184 9.06 5.99 4.63
CA PHE A 184 8.98 5.96 3.17
C PHE A 184 10.34 6.09 2.51
N ASP A 185 11.16 7.03 3.00
CA ASP A 185 12.53 7.20 2.55
C ASP A 185 13.38 5.96 2.83
N LEU A 186 13.20 5.33 4.00
CA LEU A 186 13.86 4.08 4.35
C LEU A 186 13.45 2.92 3.42
N ILE A 187 12.16 2.80 3.09
CA ILE A 187 11.66 1.79 2.14
C ILE A 187 12.26 2.03 0.75
N SER A 188 12.27 3.29 0.31
CA SER A 188 12.83 3.71 -0.97
C SER A 188 14.33 3.35 -1.08
N GLN A 189 15.10 3.67 -0.05
CA GLN A 189 16.53 3.32 0.05
C GLN A 189 16.75 1.81 0.09
N ALA A 190 15.98 1.08 0.90
CA ALA A 190 16.11 -0.37 1.04
C ALA A 190 15.85 -1.09 -0.29
N ALA A 191 14.78 -0.74 -1.00
CA ALA A 191 14.41 -1.36 -2.27
C ALA A 191 15.14 -0.77 -3.50
N LYS A 192 15.92 0.32 -3.32
CA LYS A 192 16.54 1.09 -4.40
C LYS A 192 15.49 1.57 -5.42
N LEU A 193 14.38 2.12 -4.93
CA LEU A 193 13.29 2.64 -5.75
C LEU A 193 13.43 4.16 -5.90
N LYS A 194 12.95 4.70 -7.03
CA LYS A 194 12.88 6.16 -7.20
C LYS A 194 11.61 6.68 -6.56
N LEU A 195 11.72 7.63 -5.64
CA LEU A 195 10.57 8.33 -5.08
C LEU A 195 10.09 9.39 -6.08
N THR A 196 8.84 9.32 -6.50
CA THR A 196 8.30 10.29 -7.47
C THR A 196 7.94 11.58 -6.75
N SER A 197 8.53 12.70 -7.14
CA SER A 197 8.23 14.02 -6.56
C SER A 197 6.89 14.59 -7.02
N GLN A 198 6.49 14.30 -8.27
CA GLN A 198 5.34 14.92 -8.94
C GLN A 198 4.14 13.98 -9.13
N ILE A 199 4.34 12.66 -9.04
CA ILE A 199 3.29 11.68 -9.29
C ILE A 199 2.79 11.14 -7.95
N SER A 200 1.55 11.46 -7.64
CA SER A 200 0.83 11.02 -6.45
C SER A 200 -0.21 9.97 -6.80
N CYS A 201 -0.82 9.40 -5.76
CA CYS A 201 -1.94 8.50 -5.96
C CYS A 201 -3.18 9.20 -6.58
N ALA A 202 -3.30 10.52 -6.48
CA ALA A 202 -4.35 11.29 -7.14
C ALA A 202 -4.12 11.40 -8.66
N ASP A 203 -2.88 11.52 -9.11
CA ASP A 203 -2.59 11.55 -10.55
C ASP A 203 -2.91 10.19 -11.20
N LYS A 204 -2.76 9.10 -10.44
CA LYS A 204 -3.20 7.77 -10.85
C LYS A 204 -4.72 7.70 -11.03
N THR A 205 -5.53 8.37 -10.19
CA THR A 205 -7.00 8.39 -10.38
C THR A 205 -7.36 9.12 -11.68
N GLY A 206 -6.72 10.26 -11.94
CA GLY A 206 -6.89 11.03 -13.17
C GLY A 206 -6.54 10.22 -14.42
N PHE A 207 -5.38 9.55 -14.41
CA PHE A 207 -4.95 8.68 -15.51
C PHE A 207 -5.94 7.52 -15.77
N LEU A 208 -6.43 6.88 -14.72
CA LEU A 208 -7.41 5.79 -14.87
C LEU A 208 -8.76 6.29 -15.41
N ASN A 209 -9.19 7.48 -15.03
CA ASN A 209 -10.40 8.10 -15.57
C ASN A 209 -10.24 8.44 -17.06
N TYR A 210 -9.08 8.98 -17.45
CA TYR A 210 -8.74 9.21 -18.86
C TYR A 210 -8.72 7.90 -19.68
N LEU A 211 -8.14 6.83 -19.14
CA LEU A 211 -8.16 5.52 -19.81
C LEU A 211 -9.57 4.95 -19.97
N LYS A 212 -10.46 5.18 -18.99
CA LYS A 212 -11.86 4.78 -19.08
C LYS A 212 -12.59 5.57 -20.16
N SER A 213 -12.37 6.89 -20.25
CA SER A 213 -13.02 7.73 -21.26
C SER A 213 -12.57 7.41 -22.69
N ARG A 214 -11.33 6.91 -22.88
CA ARG A 214 -10.83 6.49 -24.19
C ARG A 214 -11.35 5.12 -24.64
N LYS A 215 -11.79 4.27 -23.70
CA LYS A 215 -12.34 2.93 -24.00
C LYS A 215 -13.87 2.94 -24.21
N SER A 216 -14.54 4.05 -23.89
CA SER A 216 -15.95 4.30 -24.20
C SER A 216 -16.09 4.96 -25.56
#